data_AF-A0A1Y4D680-F1
#
_entry.id   AF-A0A1Y4D680-F1
#
_cell.length_a   1.000
_cell.length_b   1.000
_cell.length_c   1.000
_cell.angle_alpha   90.00
_cell.angle_beta   90.00
_cell.angle_gamma   90.00
#
_symmetry.space_group_name_H-M   'P 1'
#
loop_
_entity.id
_entity.type
_entity.pdbx_description
1 polymer ?
#
loop_
_entity_poly.entity_id
_entity_poly.type
_entity_poly.pdbx_seq_one_letter_code
_entity_poly.pdbx_strand_id
1 'polypeptide(L)'
;MPYYNVLLGGNPQSSDKLIELAMELTLADFNAVPPVMSYTLENFPDNCTGIMLYGVLFHLAVSEAERQLRNQVDYAMQGLTTSIDNKFPQYQQLASFYKGLFDQQIASYKTYVNQEQAWGESWSPYATINEYQFRD
;
A
#
# COMPACT_ATOMS: atom_id res chain seq x y z
N MET A 1 -17.36 -29.45 -12.66
CA MET A 1 -16.14 -30.13 -12.16
C MET A 1 -15.32 -29.11 -11.36
N PRO A 2 -14.89 -29.40 -10.13
CA PRO A 2 -14.42 -28.41 -9.16
C PRO A 2 -12.91 -28.09 -9.25
N TYR A 3 -12.23 -28.49 -10.34
CA TYR A 3 -10.77 -28.40 -10.46
C TYR A 3 -10.22 -27.00 -10.78
N TYR A 4 -11.08 -26.00 -10.95
CA TYR A 4 -10.70 -24.59 -11.09
C TYR A 4 -10.78 -23.79 -9.79
N ASN A 5 -11.06 -24.45 -8.66
CA ASN A 5 -11.11 -23.76 -7.37
C ASN A 5 -9.71 -23.77 -6.74
N VAL A 6 -8.97 -22.67 -6.91
CA VAL A 6 -7.59 -22.47 -6.41
C VAL A 6 -7.49 -22.66 -4.89
N LEU A 7 -8.62 -22.56 -4.18
CA LEU A 7 -8.71 -22.73 -2.73
C LEU A 7 -8.56 -24.19 -2.24
N LEU A 8 -8.64 -25.20 -3.13
CA LEU A 8 -8.62 -26.63 -2.74
C LEU A 8 -7.32 -27.36 -3.17
N GLY A 9 -6.40 -26.68 -3.88
CA GLY A 9 -5.27 -27.31 -4.58
C GLY A 9 -3.86 -27.04 -4.01
N GLY A 10 -3.74 -26.46 -2.82
CA GLY A 10 -2.48 -26.37 -2.07
C GLY A 10 -1.37 -25.47 -2.62
N ASN A 11 -1.54 -24.88 -3.81
CA ASN A 11 -0.59 -23.92 -4.39
C ASN A 11 -1.08 -22.50 -4.12
N PRO A 12 -0.49 -21.78 -3.13
CA PRO A 12 -0.87 -20.40 -2.87
C PRO A 12 -0.62 -19.55 -4.11
N GLN A 13 -1.55 -18.64 -4.40
CA GLN A 13 -1.46 -17.77 -5.57
C GLN A 13 -0.23 -16.85 -5.52
N SER A 14 0.19 -16.47 -4.31
CA SER A 14 1.41 -15.71 -4.04
C SER A 14 2.25 -16.47 -3.00
N SER A 15 3.56 -16.58 -3.23
CA SER A 15 4.47 -17.20 -2.27
C SER A 15 4.67 -16.30 -1.04
N ASP A 16 4.94 -16.89 0.12
CA ASP A 16 5.19 -16.16 1.37
C ASP A 16 6.27 -15.07 1.23
N LYS A 17 7.36 -15.35 0.50
CA LYS A 17 8.42 -14.36 0.21
C LYS A 17 7.94 -13.14 -0.57
N LEU A 18 6.93 -13.33 -1.43
CA LEU A 18 6.36 -12.25 -2.24
C LEU A 18 5.42 -11.41 -1.37
N ILE A 19 4.70 -12.04 -0.44
CA ILE A 19 3.90 -11.34 0.56
C ILE A 19 4.79 -10.49 1.47
N GLU A 20 5.90 -11.06 1.96
CA GLU A 20 6.88 -10.35 2.79
C GLU A 20 7.47 -9.14 2.04
N LEU A 21 7.92 -9.33 0.80
CA LEU A 21 8.39 -8.23 -0.05
C LEU A 21 7.31 -7.17 -0.27
N ALA A 22 6.05 -7.57 -0.51
CA ALA A 22 4.95 -6.64 -0.68
C ALA A 22 4.65 -5.84 0.60
N MET A 23 4.82 -6.45 1.79
CA MET A 23 4.72 -5.75 3.07
C MET A 23 5.84 -4.71 3.23
N GLU A 24 7.08 -5.06 2.90
CA GLU A 24 8.22 -4.12 2.93
C GLU A 24 8.03 -2.94 1.97
N LEU A 25 7.60 -3.21 0.73
CA LEU A 25 7.30 -2.17 -0.26
C LEU A 25 6.17 -1.26 0.20
N THR A 26 5.10 -1.82 0.76
CA THR A 26 3.98 -1.05 1.30
C THR A 26 4.41 -0.13 2.43
N LEU A 27 5.28 -0.62 3.31
CA LEU A 27 5.82 0.14 4.42
C LEU A 27 6.77 1.25 3.94
N ALA A 28 7.57 0.98 2.92
CA ALA A 28 8.40 2.00 2.27
C ALA A 28 7.53 3.11 1.64
N ASP A 29 6.47 2.75 0.92
CA ASP A 29 5.52 3.69 0.34
C ASP A 29 4.83 4.52 1.43
N PHE A 30 4.37 3.87 2.50
CA PHE A 30 3.74 4.54 3.63
C PHE A 30 4.69 5.55 4.27
N ASN A 31 5.94 5.18 4.51
CA ASN A 31 6.94 6.05 5.11
C ASN A 31 7.35 7.22 4.20
N ALA A 32 7.33 7.02 2.88
CA ALA A 32 7.68 8.04 1.88
C ALA A 32 6.64 9.17 1.77
N VAL A 33 5.36 8.90 2.05
CA VAL A 33 4.31 9.93 1.99
C VAL A 33 4.49 10.93 3.15
N PRO A 34 4.40 12.26 2.95
CA PRO A 34 4.47 13.23 4.06
C PRO A 34 3.30 13.13 5.06
N PRO A 35 3.52 13.34 6.38
CA PRO A 35 4.81 13.53 7.03
C PRO A 35 5.63 12.24 6.99
N VAL A 36 6.93 12.39 6.74
CA VAL A 36 7.86 11.27 6.63
C VAL A 36 7.97 10.62 8.01
N MET A 37 7.69 9.32 8.05
CA MET A 37 7.77 8.52 9.27
C MET A 37 8.74 7.36 9.03
N SER A 38 9.19 6.72 10.11
CA SER A 38 10.16 5.63 10.06
C SER A 38 9.61 4.39 10.75
N TYR A 39 8.42 3.94 10.33
CA TYR A 39 7.86 2.68 10.82
C TYR A 39 8.64 1.48 10.27
N THR A 40 8.69 0.40 11.02
CA THR A 40 9.16 -0.94 10.70
C THR A 40 7.97 -1.90 10.83
N LEU A 41 8.08 -3.13 10.31
CA LEU A 41 7.00 -4.12 10.42
C LEU A 41 6.62 -4.43 11.89
N GLU A 42 7.59 -4.30 12.80
CA GLU A 42 7.42 -4.58 14.23
C GLU A 42 6.72 -3.44 15.00
N ASN A 43 6.82 -2.21 14.52
CA ASN A 43 6.28 -1.03 15.21
C ASN A 43 5.13 -0.36 14.44
N PHE A 44 4.66 -1.01 13.37
CA PHE A 44 3.60 -0.46 12.54
C PHE A 44 2.30 -0.33 13.37
N PRO A 45 1.54 0.77 13.24
CA PRO A 45 0.39 1.00 14.11
C PRO A 45 -0.71 -0.05 13.88
N ASP A 46 -1.21 -0.68 14.95
CA ASP A 46 -2.26 -1.71 14.89
C ASP A 46 -3.55 -1.18 14.23
N ASN A 47 -3.87 0.09 14.47
CA ASN A 47 -5.01 0.78 13.87
C ASN A 47 -4.86 1.03 12.35
N CYS A 48 -3.65 0.88 11.81
CA CYS A 48 -3.35 1.02 10.39
C CYS A 48 -3.25 -0.33 9.65
N THR A 49 -3.54 -1.46 10.30
CA THR A 49 -3.46 -2.80 9.69
C THR A 49 -4.26 -2.90 8.40
N GLY A 50 -5.43 -2.23 8.32
CA GLY A 50 -6.23 -2.16 7.09
C GLY A 50 -5.52 -1.42 5.94
N ILE A 51 -4.77 -0.36 6.25
CA ILE A 51 -3.97 0.39 5.28
C ILE A 51 -2.85 -0.51 4.74
N MET A 52 -2.15 -1.22 5.62
CA MET A 52 -1.11 -2.18 5.23
C MET A 52 -1.68 -3.24 4.28
N LEU A 53 -2.86 -3.79 4.60
CA LEU A 53 -3.51 -4.78 3.75
C LEU A 53 -3.77 -4.26 2.33
N TYR A 54 -4.27 -3.03 2.16
CA TYR A 54 -4.53 -2.48 0.83
C TYR A 54 -3.26 -2.27 0.02
N GLY A 55 -2.17 -1.78 0.64
CA GLY A 55 -0.89 -1.62 -0.04
C GLY A 55 -0.28 -2.97 -0.46
N VAL A 56 -0.37 -3.97 0.42
CA VAL A 56 0.09 -5.34 0.11
C VAL A 56 -0.69 -5.89 -1.08
N LEU A 57 -2.03 -5.80 -1.05
CA LEU A 57 -2.87 -6.26 -2.14
C LEU A 57 -2.60 -5.52 -3.46
N PHE A 58 -2.27 -4.22 -3.39
CA PHE A 58 -1.84 -3.45 -4.56
C PHE A 58 -0.55 -4.05 -5.18
N HIS A 59 0.50 -4.23 -4.38
CA HIS A 59 1.78 -4.78 -4.87
C HIS A 59 1.64 -6.21 -5.38
N LEU A 60 0.83 -7.03 -4.71
CA LEU A 60 0.50 -8.39 -5.17
C LEU A 60 -0.24 -8.37 -6.51
N ALA A 61 -1.25 -7.52 -6.67
CA ALA A 61 -2.01 -7.41 -7.92
C ALA A 61 -1.15 -6.92 -9.09
N VAL A 62 -0.22 -5.98 -8.85
CA VAL A 62 0.76 -5.53 -9.85
C VAL A 62 1.67 -6.68 -10.26
N SER A 63 2.20 -7.44 -9.29
CA SER A 63 3.08 -8.59 -9.60
C SER A 63 2.37 -9.66 -10.45
N GLU A 64 1.08 -9.86 -10.21
CA GLU A 64 0.26 -10.79 -11.00
C GLU A 64 -0.04 -10.25 -12.39
N ALA A 65 -0.31 -8.96 -12.53
CA ALA A 65 -0.45 -8.31 -13.83
C ALA A 65 0.83 -8.48 -14.67
N GLU A 66 2.01 -8.22 -14.09
CA GLU A 66 3.29 -8.41 -14.78
C GLU A 66 3.51 -9.87 -15.18
N ARG A 67 3.15 -10.82 -14.32
CA ARG A 67 3.24 -12.25 -14.64
C ARG A 67 2.37 -12.61 -15.84
N GLN A 68 1.13 -12.11 -15.90
CA GLN A 68 0.23 -12.35 -17.03
C GLN A 68 0.76 -11.70 -18.31
N LEU A 69 1.29 -10.48 -18.23
CA LEU A 69 1.88 -9.80 -19.38
C LEU A 69 3.07 -10.57 -19.96
N ARG A 70 3.95 -11.11 -19.10
CA ARG A 70 5.11 -11.91 -19.56
C ARG A 70 4.72 -13.26 -20.15
N ASN A 71 3.62 -13.85 -19.67
CA ASN A 71 3.12 -15.14 -20.13
C ASN A 71 2.11 -14.99 -21.28
N GLN A 72 1.81 -13.77 -21.72
CA GLN A 72 0.88 -13.52 -22.81
C GLN A 72 1.52 -13.97 -24.12
N VAL A 73 0.89 -14.95 -24.78
CA VAL A 73 1.25 -15.38 -26.13
C VAL A 73 0.06 -15.11 -27.04
N ASP A 74 0.14 -14.03 -27.81
CA ASP A 74 -0.87 -13.68 -28.79
C ASP A 74 -0.65 -14.51 -30.07
N TYR A 75 -1.25 -15.69 -30.14
CA TYR A 75 -1.27 -16.49 -31.37
C TYR A 75 -2.38 -15.98 -32.32
N ALA A 76 -1.99 -15.21 -33.34
CA ALA A 76 -2.87 -14.83 -34.44
C ALA A 76 -2.79 -15.86 -35.58
N MET A 77 -3.66 -16.87 -35.56
CA MET A 77 -3.76 -17.85 -36.65
C MET A 77 -5.03 -17.56 -37.47
N GLN A 78 -4.84 -17.32 -38.78
CA GLN A 78 -5.84 -17.11 -39.83
C GLN A 78 -7.31 -16.97 -39.38
N GLY A 79 -7.66 -15.83 -38.80
CA GLY A 79 -9.06 -15.42 -38.59
C GLY A 79 -9.72 -15.85 -37.27
N LEU A 80 -9.04 -16.60 -36.40
CA LEU A 80 -9.55 -16.93 -35.05
C LEU A 80 -8.58 -16.40 -33.99
N THR A 81 -8.89 -15.25 -33.39
CA THR A 81 -8.15 -14.70 -32.25
C THR A 81 -8.62 -15.39 -30.97
N THR A 82 -8.10 -16.57 -30.67
CA THR A 82 -8.26 -17.15 -29.32
C THR A 82 -7.22 -16.53 -28.41
N SER A 83 -7.56 -15.39 -27.80
CA SER A 83 -6.79 -14.89 -26.65
C SER A 83 -7.02 -15.88 -25.51
N ILE A 84 -6.00 -16.66 -25.17
CA ILE A 84 -6.06 -17.55 -24.01
C ILE A 84 -6.14 -16.67 -22.76
N ASP A 85 -7.37 -16.49 -22.28
CA ASP A 85 -7.75 -16.00 -20.96
C ASP A 85 -6.86 -14.86 -20.42
N ASN A 86 -6.82 -13.73 -21.13
CA ASN A 86 -5.98 -12.59 -20.76
C ASN A 86 -6.57 -11.86 -19.55
N LYS A 87 -6.08 -12.21 -18.35
CA LYS A 87 -6.51 -11.62 -17.06
C LYS A 87 -5.76 -10.34 -16.71
N PHE A 88 -4.84 -9.88 -17.56
CA PHE A 88 -4.05 -8.67 -17.32
C PHE A 88 -4.92 -7.43 -17.04
N PRO A 89 -5.95 -7.11 -17.86
CA PRO A 89 -6.80 -5.94 -17.60
C PRO A 89 -7.50 -6.01 -16.24
N GLN A 90 -7.94 -7.19 -15.81
CA GLN A 90 -8.62 -7.40 -14.54
C GLN A 90 -7.66 -7.20 -13.36
N TYR A 91 -6.42 -7.71 -13.44
CA TYR A 91 -5.42 -7.44 -12.40
C TYR A 91 -4.99 -5.98 -12.36
N GLN A 92 -4.90 -5.31 -13.51
CA GLN A 92 -4.60 -3.87 -13.56
C GLN A 92 -5.73 -3.03 -12.93
N GLN A 93 -6.99 -3.40 -13.16
CA GLN A 93 -8.14 -2.78 -12.51
C GLN A 93 -8.12 -2.99 -10.99
N LEU A 94 -7.82 -4.21 -10.53
CA LEU A 94 -7.68 -4.52 -9.09
C LEU A 94 -6.54 -3.74 -8.45
N ALA A 95 -5.38 -3.68 -9.10
CA ALA A 95 -4.24 -2.88 -8.63
C ALA A 95 -4.65 -1.41 -8.46
N SER A 96 -5.32 -0.83 -9.47
CA SER A 96 -5.78 0.55 -9.43
C SER A 96 -6.79 0.79 -8.30
N PHE A 97 -7.69 -0.16 -8.08
CA PHE A 97 -8.67 -0.11 -6.99
C PHE A 97 -8.00 -0.11 -5.61
N TYR A 98 -7.10 -1.06 -5.36
CA TYR A 98 -6.38 -1.14 -4.08
C TYR A 98 -5.47 0.06 -3.86
N LYS A 99 -4.82 0.57 -4.91
CA LYS A 99 -4.03 1.80 -4.82
C LYS A 99 -4.89 2.99 -4.39
N GLY A 100 -6.08 3.13 -4.98
CA GLY A 100 -7.02 4.20 -4.60
C GLY A 100 -7.45 4.12 -3.13
N LEU A 101 -7.78 2.93 -2.64
CA LEU A 101 -8.12 2.72 -1.22
C LEU A 101 -6.94 3.03 -0.29
N PHE A 102 -5.75 2.55 -0.65
CA PHE A 102 -4.52 2.79 0.09
C PHE A 102 -4.21 4.28 0.21
N ASP A 103 -4.22 5.00 -0.91
CA ASP A 103 -3.92 6.44 -0.95
C ASP A 103 -4.93 7.27 -0.17
N GLN A 104 -6.22 6.93 -0.28
CA GLN A 104 -7.27 7.61 0.46
C GLN A 104 -7.10 7.44 1.98
N GLN A 105 -6.80 6.23 2.44
CA GLN A 105 -6.64 5.96 3.87
C GLN A 105 -5.35 6.54 4.42
N ILE A 106 -4.23 6.46 3.68
CA ILE A 106 -2.98 7.11 4.06
C ILE A 106 -3.19 8.60 4.19
N ALA A 107 -3.78 9.25 3.18
CA ALA A 107 -3.99 10.70 3.21
C ALA A 107 -4.83 11.11 4.42
N SER A 108 -5.90 10.37 4.71
CA SER A 108 -6.77 10.63 5.86
C SER A 108 -6.01 10.47 7.19
N TYR A 109 -5.28 9.36 7.36
CA TYR A 109 -4.51 9.08 8.57
C TYR A 109 -3.39 10.10 8.78
N LYS A 110 -2.60 10.37 7.74
CA LYS A 110 -1.47 11.30 7.82
C LYS A 110 -1.89 12.75 8.00
N THR A 111 -3.05 13.14 7.48
CA THR A 111 -3.64 14.46 7.75
C THR A 111 -4.02 14.59 9.23
N TYR A 112 -4.64 13.55 9.80
CA TYR A 112 -4.96 13.52 11.22
C TYR A 112 -3.70 13.63 12.09
N VAL A 113 -2.67 12.84 11.81
CA VAL A 113 -1.39 12.88 12.55
C VAL A 113 -0.72 14.25 12.44
N ASN A 114 -0.70 14.86 11.25
CA ASN A 114 -0.12 16.19 11.06
C ASN A 114 -0.88 17.26 11.86
N GLN A 115 -2.23 17.21 11.87
CA GLN A 115 -3.04 18.13 12.67
C GLN A 115 -2.81 17.98 14.17
N GLU A 116 -2.68 16.74 14.65
CA GLU A 116 -2.36 16.45 16.05
C GLU A 116 -0.99 17.03 16.44
N GLN A 117 0.03 16.84 15.59
CA GLN A 117 1.37 17.41 15.80
C GLN A 117 1.36 18.94 15.77
N ALA A 118 0.56 19.56 14.88
CA ALA A 118 0.46 21.00 14.77
C ALA A 118 -0.17 21.68 16.01
N TRP A 119 -0.93 20.95 16.82
CA TRP A 119 -1.51 21.46 18.08
C TRP A 119 -0.69 21.13 19.33
N GLY A 120 0.37 20.31 19.20
CA GLY A 120 1.16 19.83 20.33
C GLY A 120 2.13 20.86 20.95
N GLU A 121 2.57 21.87 20.19
CA GLU A 121 3.55 22.85 20.68
C GLU A 121 3.25 24.27 20.17
N SER A 122 2.78 25.14 21.08
CA SER A 122 2.75 26.60 20.87
C SER A 122 4.01 27.18 21.50
N TRP A 123 5.08 27.31 20.72
CA TRP A 123 6.29 27.99 21.18
C TRP A 123 6.12 29.51 21.04
N SER A 124 5.86 30.18 22.17
CA SER A 124 5.88 31.63 22.24
C SER A 124 7.31 32.12 22.54
N PRO A 125 7.97 32.87 21.64
CA PRO A 125 9.28 33.46 21.90
C PRO A 125 9.26 34.54 23.00
N TYR A 126 8.07 34.95 23.48
CA TYR A 126 7.92 35.87 24.60
C TYR A 126 7.86 35.18 25.98
N ALA A 127 7.82 33.84 26.03
CA ALA A 127 7.78 33.10 27.29
C ALA A 127 9.08 33.30 28.12
N THR A 128 10.24 33.40 27.47
CA THR A 128 11.55 33.58 28.12
C THR A 128 11.85 35.03 28.50
N ILE A 129 11.17 36.01 27.90
CA ILE A 129 11.43 37.44 28.16
C ILE A 129 10.75 37.90 29.45
N ASN A 130 9.59 37.34 29.79
CA ASN A 130 8.84 37.72 30.99
C ASN A 130 9.53 37.30 32.30
N GLU A 131 10.44 36.33 32.29
CA GLU A 131 11.11 35.87 33.52
C GLU A 131 12.22 36.81 34.00
N TYR A 132 12.75 37.68 33.13
CA TYR A 132 13.83 38.61 33.48
C TYR A 132 13.35 39.97 34.03
N GLN A 133 12.06 40.31 33.93
CA GLN A 133 11.55 41.64 34.32
C GLN A 133 10.86 41.71 35.68
N PHE A 134 10.87 40.63 36.48
CA PHE A 134 10.27 40.61 37.83
C PHE A 134 11.28 40.34 38.97
N ARG A 135 12.59 40.45 38.71
CA ARG A 135 13.64 40.46 39.74
C ARG A 135 14.31 41.83 39.77
N ASP A 136 13.56 42.83 40.22
CA ASP A 136 14.07 44.08 40.79
C ASP A 136 13.35 44.34 42.12
#